data_AF-A0A969B9S3-F1
#
_entry.id   AF-A0A969B9S3-F1
#
_cell.length_a   1.000
_cell.length_b   1.000
_cell.length_c   1.000
_cell.angle_alpha   90.00
_cell.angle_beta   90.00
_cell.angle_gamma   90.00
#
_symmetry.space_group_name_H-M   'P 1'
#
loop_
_entity.id
_entity.type
_entity.pdbx_description
1 polymer ?
#
loop_
_entity_poly.entity_id
_entity_poly.type
_entity_poly.pdbx_seq_one_letter_code
_entity_poly.pdbx_strand_id
1 'polypeptide(L)'
;MNSIDYRLTVMFAPSQTGAGYQGLPQGDYNSSDYPITTTSASFAKPYYQADYPVLLFSVPEIKLLQAEAIMRYGVDNYNAARDMYQEAVKESFNFYGLGEDYYNPVLFGGGAYEFPSEGSEPEEFIKSISYQRWIALAHFQSLEAFFERNRTQYPPKSPVPYEEDGEYEPGDFTVSVNSVIGDTLPKRLPIPESEINRNKNAKNIEAKPVYQKVWWDKKQ
;
A
#
# COMPACT_ATOMS: atom_id res chain seq x y z
N MET A 1 -0.93 -2.09 -9.65
CA MET A 1 -1.41 -0.70 -9.86
C MET A 1 -2.10 -0.68 -11.21
N ASN A 2 -3.30 -0.10 -11.32
CA ASN A 2 -4.09 -0.13 -12.55
C ASN A 2 -3.36 0.64 -13.68
N SER A 3 -3.51 0.25 -14.95
CA SER A 3 -2.75 0.81 -16.09
C SER A 3 -3.03 2.29 -16.39
N ILE A 4 -3.94 2.91 -15.62
CA ILE A 4 -4.41 4.29 -15.77
C ILE A 4 -3.76 5.22 -14.72
N ASP A 5 -3.07 4.70 -13.69
CA ASP A 5 -2.39 5.56 -12.70
C ASP A 5 -1.06 6.10 -13.25
N TYR A 6 -1.04 7.37 -13.62
CA TYR A 6 0.17 8.02 -14.11
C TYR A 6 1.27 8.17 -13.05
N ARG A 7 0.97 8.04 -11.74
CA ARG A 7 2.02 8.00 -10.71
C ARG A 7 2.97 6.82 -10.93
N LEU A 8 2.51 5.73 -11.53
CA LEU A 8 3.35 4.58 -11.87
C LEU A 8 4.59 4.96 -12.69
N THR A 9 4.44 5.88 -13.66
CA THR A 9 5.50 6.22 -14.63
C THR A 9 6.57 7.15 -14.07
N VAL A 10 6.25 7.86 -12.99
CA VAL A 10 7.16 8.77 -12.29
C VAL A 10 7.76 8.11 -11.04
N MET A 11 7.03 7.17 -10.44
CA MET A 11 7.49 6.39 -9.31
C MET A 11 8.46 5.30 -9.74
N PHE A 12 8.21 4.61 -10.85
CA PHE A 12 9.01 3.46 -11.24
C PHE A 12 9.70 3.69 -12.59
N ALA A 13 10.91 3.19 -12.73
CA ALA A 13 11.53 2.98 -14.03
C ALA A 13 11.02 1.64 -14.60
N PRO A 14 10.63 1.57 -15.88
CA PRO A 14 10.21 0.31 -16.49
C PRO A 14 11.39 -0.67 -16.62
N SER A 15 11.05 -1.93 -16.83
CA SER A 15 11.97 -3.01 -17.19
C SER A 15 12.84 -2.63 -18.39
N GLN A 16 14.14 -2.91 -18.28
CA GLN A 16 15.13 -2.66 -19.33
C GLN A 16 15.06 -3.72 -20.44
N THR A 17 14.37 -4.84 -20.20
CA THR A 17 14.17 -5.91 -21.19
C THR A 17 12.88 -5.74 -21.98
N GLY A 18 12.15 -4.63 -21.81
CA GLY A 18 10.93 -4.31 -22.56
C GLY A 18 9.64 -4.83 -21.94
N ALA A 19 9.68 -5.38 -20.72
CA ALA A 19 8.49 -5.91 -20.02
C ALA A 19 7.63 -4.82 -19.34
N GLY A 20 7.82 -3.55 -19.67
CA GLY A 20 7.05 -2.44 -19.09
C GLY A 20 7.22 -2.33 -17.57
N TYR A 21 6.10 -2.15 -16.85
CA TYR A 21 6.09 -1.98 -15.39
C TYR A 21 5.86 -3.29 -14.62
N GLN A 22 6.45 -4.39 -15.09
CA GLN A 22 6.31 -5.70 -14.45
C GLN A 22 6.97 -5.70 -13.05
N GLY A 23 6.20 -6.03 -12.03
CA GLY A 23 6.70 -6.27 -10.67
C GLY A 23 7.27 -7.68 -10.51
N LEU A 24 8.18 -7.85 -9.55
CA LEU A 24 8.61 -9.16 -9.08
C LEU A 24 7.62 -9.65 -8.01
N PRO A 25 7.05 -10.86 -8.10
CA PRO A 25 6.23 -11.42 -7.05
C PRO A 25 6.98 -11.43 -5.71
N GLN A 26 6.27 -11.12 -4.62
CA GLN A 26 6.92 -10.92 -3.33
C GLN A 26 7.67 -12.19 -2.89
N GLY A 27 8.96 -12.03 -2.59
CA GLY A 27 9.79 -13.13 -2.11
C GLY A 27 10.19 -14.15 -3.18
N ASP A 28 9.91 -13.89 -4.46
CA ASP A 28 10.19 -14.80 -5.58
C ASP A 28 11.57 -14.57 -6.23
N TYR A 29 12.57 -14.23 -5.41
CA TYR A 29 13.89 -13.80 -5.89
C TYR A 29 14.74 -14.92 -6.50
N ASN A 30 14.30 -16.18 -6.40
CA ASN A 30 15.05 -17.36 -6.83
C ASN A 30 14.14 -18.41 -7.52
N SER A 31 13.09 -17.96 -8.22
CA SER A 31 12.20 -18.86 -8.97
C SER A 31 12.99 -19.65 -10.01
N SER A 32 12.70 -20.96 -10.10
CA SER A 32 13.18 -21.80 -11.21
C SER A 32 12.40 -21.59 -12.50
N ASP A 33 11.24 -20.91 -12.43
CA ASP A 33 10.37 -20.70 -13.58
C ASP A 33 10.84 -19.53 -14.45
N TYR A 34 11.69 -18.67 -13.88
CA TYR A 34 12.38 -17.64 -14.65
C TYR A 34 13.51 -18.24 -15.51
N PRO A 35 13.62 -17.84 -16.78
CA PRO A 35 14.82 -18.12 -17.57
C PRO A 35 16.09 -17.67 -16.84
N ILE A 36 17.19 -18.39 -17.01
CA ILE A 36 18.50 -18.05 -16.39
C ILE A 36 19.01 -16.64 -16.75
N THR A 37 18.48 -16.05 -17.81
CA THR A 37 18.77 -14.69 -18.26
C THR A 37 17.96 -13.61 -17.54
N THR A 38 16.99 -14.01 -16.70
CA THR A 38 16.17 -13.09 -15.91
C THR A 38 17.03 -12.49 -14.82
N THR A 39 17.06 -11.17 -14.78
CA THR A 39 17.82 -10.42 -13.78
C THR A 39 16.95 -9.32 -13.22
N SER A 40 17.47 -8.53 -12.28
CA SER A 40 16.77 -7.32 -11.83
C SER A 40 16.40 -6.37 -12.98
N ALA A 41 17.08 -6.43 -14.13
CA ALA A 41 16.77 -5.62 -15.31
C ALA A 41 15.45 -6.01 -15.98
N SER A 42 14.94 -7.21 -15.71
CA SER A 42 13.67 -7.73 -16.24
C SER A 42 12.43 -7.12 -15.57
N PHE A 43 12.60 -6.46 -14.41
CA PHE A 43 11.51 -5.91 -13.61
C PHE A 43 11.58 -4.39 -13.51
N ALA A 44 10.44 -3.78 -13.21
CA ALA A 44 10.36 -2.37 -12.85
C ALA A 44 11.11 -2.09 -11.56
N LYS A 45 11.73 -0.91 -11.47
CA LYS A 45 12.52 -0.50 -10.30
C LYS A 45 11.97 0.79 -9.74
N PRO A 46 11.90 0.94 -8.40
CA PRO A 46 11.63 2.24 -7.81
C PRO A 46 12.63 3.29 -8.31
N TYR A 47 12.12 4.45 -8.69
CA TYR A 47 12.91 5.60 -9.07
C TYR A 47 13.20 6.44 -7.83
N TYR A 48 14.48 6.60 -7.50
CA TYR A 48 14.96 7.43 -6.38
C TYR A 48 16.08 8.34 -6.85
N GLN A 49 16.08 9.58 -6.36
CA GLN A 49 17.20 10.51 -6.49
C GLN A 49 17.82 10.74 -5.11
N ALA A 50 19.10 11.13 -5.08
CA ALA A 50 19.87 11.27 -3.84
C ALA A 50 19.31 12.32 -2.87
N ASP A 51 18.51 13.25 -3.39
CA ASP A 51 17.90 14.37 -2.67
C ASP A 51 16.40 14.17 -2.39
N TYR A 52 15.86 12.95 -2.58
CA TYR A 52 14.48 12.66 -2.19
C TYR A 52 14.26 12.98 -0.70
N PRO A 53 13.22 13.76 -0.36
CA PRO A 53 12.96 14.12 1.02
C PRO A 53 12.43 12.93 1.82
N VAL A 54 12.76 12.90 3.11
CA VAL A 54 12.09 12.00 4.06
C VAL A 54 10.80 12.67 4.53
N LEU A 55 9.67 12.16 4.08
CA LEU A 55 8.36 12.62 4.53
C LEU A 55 7.98 11.91 5.83
N LEU A 56 7.80 12.69 6.90
CA LEU A 56 7.37 12.16 8.20
C LEU A 56 5.84 12.05 8.27
N PHE A 57 5.13 13.02 7.70
CA PHE A 57 3.69 13.07 7.63
C PHE A 57 3.30 13.83 6.36
N SER A 58 2.58 13.19 5.44
CA SER A 58 2.26 13.79 4.15
C SER A 58 0.87 14.44 4.14
N VAL A 59 0.68 15.44 3.29
CA VAL A 59 -0.63 16.09 3.11
C VAL A 59 -1.72 15.10 2.68
N PRO A 60 -1.48 14.17 1.73
CA PRO A 60 -2.45 13.12 1.40
C PRO A 60 -2.84 12.27 2.60
N GLU A 61 -1.88 11.90 3.46
CA GLU A 61 -2.14 11.11 4.66
C GLU A 61 -3.11 11.81 5.62
N ILE A 62 -2.85 13.09 5.94
CA ILE A 62 -3.71 13.89 6.83
C ILE A 62 -5.13 13.96 6.30
N LYS A 63 -5.27 14.31 5.02
CA LYS A 63 -6.58 14.47 4.38
C LYS A 63 -7.35 13.14 4.33
N LEU A 64 -6.68 12.04 4.03
CA LEU A 64 -7.30 10.71 4.05
C LEU A 64 -7.68 10.28 5.46
N LEU A 65 -6.91 10.63 6.49
CA LEU A 65 -7.29 10.40 7.89
C LEU A 65 -8.54 11.20 8.28
N GLN A 66 -8.66 12.45 7.80
CA GLN A 66 -9.87 13.25 7.99
C GLN A 66 -11.07 12.65 7.26
N ALA A 67 -10.91 12.26 5.99
CA ALA A 67 -11.96 11.60 5.23
C ALA A 67 -12.43 10.31 5.92
N GLU A 68 -11.50 9.49 6.42
CA GLU A 68 -11.81 8.28 7.18
C GLU A 68 -12.56 8.61 8.48
N ALA A 69 -12.13 9.61 9.23
CA ALA A 69 -12.79 10.01 10.47
C ALA A 69 -14.23 10.46 10.21
N ILE A 70 -14.45 11.25 9.16
CA ILE A 70 -15.79 11.69 8.75
C ILE A 70 -16.66 10.48 8.41
N MET A 71 -16.17 9.56 7.58
CA MET A 71 -16.97 8.40 7.15
C MET A 71 -17.21 7.36 8.25
N ARG A 72 -16.28 7.19 9.20
CA ARG A 72 -16.44 6.24 10.31
C ARG A 72 -17.28 6.77 11.45
N TYR A 73 -17.09 8.05 11.78
CA TYR A 73 -17.56 8.61 13.05
C TYR A 73 -18.59 9.72 12.87
N GLY A 74 -18.89 10.13 11.63
CA GLY A 74 -19.88 11.17 11.36
C GLY A 74 -19.52 12.51 11.98
N VAL A 75 -18.21 12.81 12.09
CA VAL A 75 -17.72 14.08 12.65
C VAL A 75 -17.98 15.27 11.72
N ASP A 76 -18.32 15.00 10.46
CA ASP A 76 -18.80 15.96 9.46
C ASP A 76 -19.70 15.23 8.44
N ASN A 77 -20.06 15.90 7.34
CA ASN A 77 -20.94 15.40 6.29
C ASN A 77 -20.18 14.69 5.14
N TYR A 78 -20.93 13.97 4.32
CA TYR A 78 -20.41 13.24 3.15
C TYR A 78 -19.58 14.11 2.19
N ASN A 79 -20.03 15.33 1.88
CA ASN A 79 -19.30 16.21 0.96
C ASN A 79 -17.93 16.60 1.53
N ALA A 80 -17.83 16.83 2.84
CA ALA A 80 -16.55 17.10 3.49
C ALA A 80 -15.58 15.91 3.39
N ALA A 81 -16.06 14.66 3.54
CA ALA A 81 -15.22 13.47 3.34
C ALA A 81 -14.75 13.34 1.89
N ARG A 82 -15.68 13.52 0.93
CA ARG A 82 -15.39 13.49 -0.50
C ARG A 82 -14.32 14.52 -0.87
N ASP A 83 -14.47 15.75 -0.40
CA ASP A 83 -13.57 16.85 -0.74
C ASP A 83 -12.17 16.58 -0.15
N MET A 84 -12.07 16.07 1.09
CA MET A 84 -10.78 15.65 1.68
C MET A 84 -10.11 14.53 0.91
N TYR A 85 -10.88 13.49 0.53
CA TYR A 85 -10.38 12.38 -0.26
C TYR A 85 -9.89 12.85 -1.65
N GLN A 86 -10.69 13.63 -2.36
CA GLN A 86 -10.33 14.14 -3.69
C GLN A 86 -9.08 15.01 -3.62
N GLU A 87 -9.00 15.89 -2.62
CA GLU A 87 -7.83 16.74 -2.42
C GLU A 87 -6.58 15.93 -2.07
N ALA A 88 -6.71 14.84 -1.29
CA ALA A 88 -5.58 13.96 -1.02
C ALA A 88 -5.01 13.32 -2.29
N VAL A 89 -5.89 12.86 -3.19
CA VAL A 89 -5.46 12.28 -4.47
C VAL A 89 -4.78 13.34 -5.32
N LYS A 90 -5.36 14.54 -5.45
CA LYS A 90 -4.73 15.65 -6.19
C LYS A 90 -3.34 15.97 -5.65
N GLU A 91 -3.20 16.11 -4.33
CA GLU A 91 -1.91 16.38 -3.68
C GLU A 91 -0.89 15.25 -3.91
N SER A 92 -1.34 13.99 -3.91
CA SER A 92 -0.48 12.86 -4.24
C SER A 92 0.02 12.89 -5.69
N PHE A 93 -0.81 13.31 -6.64
CA PHE A 93 -0.40 13.50 -8.04
C PHE A 93 0.52 14.71 -8.20
N ASN A 94 0.15 15.85 -7.60
CA ASN A 94 0.92 17.10 -7.63
C ASN A 94 2.31 16.94 -7.02
N PHE A 95 2.46 16.10 -5.98
CA PHE A 95 3.77 15.78 -5.40
C PHE A 95 4.76 15.25 -6.45
N TYR A 96 4.27 14.53 -7.47
CA TYR A 96 5.09 14.02 -8.57
C TYR A 96 5.04 14.90 -9.83
N GLY A 97 4.53 16.13 -9.73
CA GLY A 97 4.40 17.05 -10.88
C GLY A 97 3.32 16.65 -11.88
N LEU A 98 2.39 15.78 -11.49
CA LEU A 98 1.26 15.35 -12.33
C LEU A 98 0.04 16.23 -12.01
N GLY A 99 -0.25 17.21 -12.86
CA GLY A 99 -1.37 18.14 -12.68
C GLY A 99 -2.75 17.58 -13.09
N GLU A 100 -3.69 18.49 -13.29
CA GLU A 100 -5.12 18.22 -13.55
C GLU A 100 -5.39 17.17 -14.63
N ASP A 101 -4.66 17.21 -15.74
CA ASP A 101 -4.82 16.29 -16.86
C ASP A 101 -4.61 14.82 -16.48
N TYR A 102 -3.87 14.56 -15.39
CA TYR A 102 -3.56 13.21 -14.93
C TYR A 102 -4.51 12.72 -13.84
N TYR A 103 -4.93 13.58 -12.91
CA TYR A 103 -5.82 13.15 -11.82
C TYR A 103 -7.31 13.27 -12.17
N ASN A 104 -7.73 14.21 -13.03
CA ASN A 104 -9.15 14.38 -13.35
C ASN A 104 -9.79 13.12 -13.95
N PRO A 105 -9.15 12.41 -14.90
CA PRO A 105 -9.74 11.20 -15.50
C PRO A 105 -9.94 10.04 -14.51
N VAL A 106 -9.14 9.99 -13.44
CA VAL A 106 -9.27 8.95 -12.41
C VAL A 106 -10.17 9.38 -11.25
N LEU A 107 -10.34 10.68 -11.00
CA LEU A 107 -11.11 11.18 -9.86
C LEU A 107 -12.60 11.40 -10.12
N PHE A 108 -13.00 11.60 -11.37
CA PHE A 108 -14.35 12.05 -11.71
C PHE A 108 -14.98 11.23 -12.83
N GLY A 109 -16.32 11.21 -12.87
CA GLY A 109 -17.06 10.73 -14.04
C GLY A 109 -17.00 9.22 -14.24
N GLY A 110 -16.99 8.45 -13.15
CA GLY A 110 -16.79 7.00 -13.16
C GLY A 110 -15.31 6.60 -13.12
N GLY A 111 -14.41 7.53 -12.81
CA GLY A 111 -12.97 7.27 -12.74
C GLY A 111 -12.60 6.22 -11.69
N ALA A 112 -11.47 5.54 -11.89
CA ALA A 112 -11.04 4.42 -11.03
C ALA A 112 -10.82 4.80 -9.55
N TYR A 113 -10.63 6.09 -9.26
CA TYR A 113 -10.43 6.67 -7.93
C TYR A 113 -11.55 7.60 -7.53
N GLU A 114 -12.71 7.56 -8.20
CA GLU A 114 -13.87 8.33 -7.77
C GLU A 114 -14.29 7.90 -6.35
N PHE A 115 -14.65 8.88 -5.52
CA PHE A 115 -15.08 8.61 -4.16
C PHE A 115 -16.43 7.85 -4.20
N PRO A 116 -16.66 6.83 -3.34
CA PRO A 116 -17.91 6.10 -3.34
C PRO A 116 -19.12 7.02 -3.15
N SER A 117 -20.25 6.69 -3.76
CA SER A 117 -21.45 7.50 -3.75
C SER A 117 -22.02 7.68 -2.35
N GLU A 118 -22.74 8.79 -2.12
CA GLU A 118 -23.45 9.00 -0.86
C GLU A 118 -24.45 7.85 -0.62
N GLY A 119 -24.40 7.25 0.56
CA GLY A 119 -25.21 6.07 0.91
C GLY A 119 -24.57 4.71 0.59
N SER A 120 -23.35 4.67 0.03
CA SER A 120 -22.55 3.44 -0.02
C SER A 120 -22.34 2.82 1.36
N GLU A 121 -21.99 1.54 1.38
CA GLU A 121 -21.67 0.85 2.64
C GLU A 121 -20.44 1.50 3.30
N PRO A 122 -20.41 1.64 4.64
CA PRO A 122 -19.29 2.24 5.36
C PRO A 122 -17.93 1.67 4.95
N GLU A 123 -17.88 0.35 4.72
CA GLU A 123 -16.65 -0.35 4.35
C GLU A 123 -16.13 -0.01 2.94
N GLU A 124 -17.01 0.38 2.00
CA GLU A 124 -16.58 0.81 0.66
C GLU A 124 -15.77 2.12 0.73
N PHE A 125 -16.19 3.04 1.60
CA PHE A 125 -15.43 4.26 1.87
C PHE A 125 -14.05 3.94 2.45
N ILE A 126 -14.01 3.04 3.45
CA ILE A 126 -12.75 2.63 4.07
C ILE A 126 -11.83 1.97 3.07
N LYS A 127 -12.36 1.09 2.23
CA LYS A 127 -11.61 0.44 1.15
C LYS A 127 -11.01 1.52 0.24
N SER A 128 -11.84 2.40 -0.33
CA SER A 128 -11.38 3.45 -1.25
C SER A 128 -10.30 4.35 -0.62
N ILE A 129 -10.54 4.84 0.60
CA ILE A 129 -9.59 5.68 1.35
C ILE A 129 -8.27 4.93 1.62
N SER A 130 -8.35 3.66 2.02
CA SER A 130 -7.16 2.85 2.34
C SER A 130 -6.32 2.56 1.10
N TYR A 131 -6.94 2.31 -0.06
CA TYR A 131 -6.20 2.14 -1.32
C TYR A 131 -5.50 3.43 -1.74
N GLN A 132 -6.17 4.59 -1.67
CA GLN A 132 -5.49 5.86 -1.97
C GLN A 132 -4.39 6.17 -0.98
N ARG A 133 -4.56 5.83 0.30
CA ARG A 133 -3.49 5.96 1.31
C ARG A 133 -2.32 5.05 0.95
N TRP A 134 -2.56 3.79 0.62
CA TRP A 134 -1.53 2.85 0.20
C TRP A 134 -0.72 3.37 -0.99
N ILE A 135 -1.39 3.91 -2.01
CA ILE A 135 -0.72 4.48 -3.20
C ILE A 135 0.04 5.76 -2.84
N ALA A 136 -0.58 6.65 -2.07
CA ALA A 136 0.02 7.94 -1.72
C ALA A 136 1.26 7.79 -0.84
N LEU A 137 1.33 6.77 0.03
CA LEU A 137 2.47 6.54 0.94
C LEU A 137 3.62 5.74 0.32
N ALA A 138 3.44 5.24 -0.90
CA ALA A 138 4.46 4.44 -1.56
C ALA A 138 5.75 5.25 -1.76
N HIS A 139 6.90 4.59 -1.56
CA HIS A 139 8.29 5.12 -1.61
C HIS A 139 8.83 5.87 -0.39
N PHE A 140 8.01 6.62 0.35
CA PHE A 140 8.54 7.48 1.43
C PHE A 140 8.00 7.16 2.83
N GLN A 141 6.84 6.51 2.94
CA GLN A 141 6.19 6.23 4.23
C GLN A 141 5.78 4.76 4.37
N SER A 142 6.66 3.83 3.96
CA SER A 142 6.35 2.39 3.94
C SER A 142 6.02 1.79 5.32
N LEU A 143 6.57 2.35 6.40
CA LEU A 143 6.24 1.90 7.75
C LEU A 143 4.80 2.25 8.15
N GLU A 144 4.36 3.47 7.81
CA GLU A 144 2.98 3.89 8.02
C GLU A 144 2.03 3.07 7.15
N ALA A 145 2.37 2.87 5.88
CA ALA A 145 1.60 2.02 4.98
C ALA A 145 1.43 0.58 5.53
N PHE A 146 2.47 0.02 6.16
CA PHE A 146 2.41 -1.26 6.85
C PHE A 146 1.46 -1.24 8.05
N PHE A 147 1.51 -0.20 8.88
CA PHE A 147 0.60 -0.07 10.03
C PHE A 147 -0.85 0.08 9.59
N GLU A 148 -1.10 0.93 8.60
CA GLU A 148 -2.43 1.21 8.08
C GLU A 148 -3.04 -0.02 7.43
N ARG A 149 -2.28 -0.78 6.63
CA ARG A 149 -2.74 -2.07 6.08
C ARG A 149 -3.05 -3.09 7.16
N ASN A 150 -2.34 -3.08 8.29
CA ASN A 150 -2.68 -3.92 9.43
C ASN A 150 -3.90 -3.42 10.20
N ARG A 151 -4.18 -2.12 10.21
CA ARG A 151 -5.34 -1.54 10.90
C ARG A 151 -6.61 -1.72 10.11
N THR A 152 -6.57 -1.43 8.81
CA THR A 152 -7.73 -1.42 7.92
C THR A 152 -7.93 -2.75 7.19
N GLN A 153 -6.91 -3.62 7.15
CA GLN A 153 -6.86 -4.83 6.32
C GLN A 153 -6.99 -4.55 4.81
N TYR A 154 -6.74 -3.32 4.38
CA TYR A 154 -6.71 -2.91 2.98
C TYR A 154 -5.33 -2.36 2.58
N PRO A 155 -4.82 -2.68 1.39
CA PRO A 155 -5.33 -3.72 0.48
C PRO A 155 -5.37 -5.12 1.14
N PRO A 156 -6.34 -5.97 0.78
CA PRO A 156 -6.57 -7.25 1.45
C PRO A 156 -5.49 -8.26 1.08
N LYS A 157 -5.43 -9.37 1.83
CA LYS A 157 -4.64 -10.53 1.43
C LYS A 157 -5.40 -11.22 0.30
N SER A 158 -4.74 -11.47 -0.83
CA SER A 158 -5.29 -12.25 -1.93
C SER A 158 -5.55 -13.70 -1.49
N PRO A 159 -6.65 -14.32 -1.92
CA PRO A 159 -6.88 -15.75 -1.70
C PRO A 159 -6.02 -16.64 -2.61
N VAL A 160 -5.40 -16.08 -3.65
CA VAL A 160 -4.59 -16.81 -4.65
C VAL A 160 -3.18 -16.23 -4.77
N PRO A 161 -2.20 -17.03 -5.22
CA PRO A 161 -0.88 -16.52 -5.63
C PRO A 161 -0.97 -15.52 -6.79
N TYR A 162 0.10 -14.74 -7.00
CA TYR A 162 0.18 -13.74 -8.08
C TYR A 162 0.16 -14.37 -9.48
N GLU A 163 0.65 -15.60 -9.61
CA GLU A 163 0.87 -16.28 -10.89
C GLU A 163 -0.36 -17.03 -11.40
N GLU A 164 -1.45 -17.07 -10.63
CA GLU A 164 -2.73 -17.66 -11.06
C GLU A 164 -3.44 -16.70 -12.02
N ASP A 165 -3.20 -16.92 -13.31
CA ASP A 165 -3.69 -16.09 -14.40
C ASP A 165 -5.22 -16.01 -14.41
N GLY A 166 -5.75 -14.79 -14.27
CA GLY A 166 -7.18 -14.50 -14.29
C GLY A 166 -7.91 -14.58 -12.95
N GLU A 167 -7.31 -15.13 -11.88
CA GLU A 167 -7.92 -15.18 -10.54
C GLU A 167 -7.35 -14.13 -9.57
N TYR A 168 -6.12 -13.67 -9.81
CA TYR A 168 -5.51 -12.63 -8.99
C TYR A 168 -6.13 -11.25 -9.24
N GLU A 169 -6.65 -10.65 -8.17
CA GLU A 169 -7.14 -9.26 -8.19
C GLU A 169 -5.98 -8.26 -8.05
N PRO A 170 -5.70 -7.41 -9.07
CA PRO A 170 -4.56 -6.52 -9.05
C PRO A 170 -4.59 -5.51 -7.89
N GLY A 171 -3.56 -5.58 -7.04
CA GLY A 171 -3.40 -4.69 -5.88
C GLY A 171 -3.63 -5.38 -4.55
N ASP A 172 -4.13 -6.62 -4.54
CA ASP A 172 -4.20 -7.44 -3.34
C ASP A 172 -2.80 -7.95 -2.96
N PHE A 173 -2.57 -8.09 -1.65
CA PHE A 173 -1.32 -8.61 -1.10
C PHE A 173 -1.26 -10.12 -1.25
N THR A 174 -0.27 -10.60 -1.97
CA THR A 174 0.07 -12.02 -1.99
C THR A 174 1.00 -12.35 -0.83
N VAL A 175 0.92 -13.60 -0.35
CA VAL A 175 1.91 -14.11 0.59
C VAL A 175 3.23 -14.28 -0.15
N SER A 176 4.33 -13.99 0.54
CA SER A 176 5.67 -14.21 0.00
C SER A 176 5.82 -15.66 -0.47
N VAL A 177 6.29 -15.88 -1.71
CA VAL A 177 6.48 -17.22 -2.29
C VAL A 177 7.32 -18.12 -1.38
N ASN A 178 8.41 -17.55 -0.84
CA ASN A 178 9.29 -18.23 0.11
C ASN A 178 8.96 -17.92 1.59
N SER A 179 7.68 -17.77 1.93
CA SER A 179 7.24 -17.47 3.31
C SER A 179 7.63 -18.57 4.30
N VAL A 180 8.31 -18.19 5.39
CA VAL A 180 8.61 -19.08 6.52
C VAL A 180 7.58 -18.97 7.66
N ILE A 181 6.56 -18.13 7.48
CA ILE A 181 5.49 -17.89 8.47
C ILE A 181 4.17 -18.52 8.06
N GLY A 182 4.17 -19.34 7.00
CA GLY A 182 2.99 -19.96 6.42
C GLY A 182 2.16 -18.99 5.57
N ASP A 183 0.89 -19.33 5.38
CA ASP A 183 -0.07 -18.59 4.54
C ASP A 183 -0.67 -17.36 5.24
N THR A 184 0.20 -16.46 5.70
CA THR A 184 -0.19 -15.24 6.41
C THR A 184 0.77 -14.09 6.12
N LEU A 185 0.37 -12.88 6.52
CA LEU A 185 1.16 -11.66 6.35
C LEU A 185 1.72 -11.20 7.71
N PRO A 186 2.92 -10.60 7.74
CA PRO A 186 3.48 -10.02 8.96
C PRO A 186 2.55 -8.94 9.56
N LYS A 187 2.41 -8.95 10.88
CA LYS A 187 1.58 -8.01 11.67
C LYS A 187 2.39 -7.14 12.64
N ARG A 188 3.68 -7.45 12.83
CA ARG A 188 4.61 -6.71 13.69
C ARG A 188 6.07 -6.92 13.28
N LEU A 189 6.93 -6.04 13.78
CA LEU A 189 8.37 -6.23 13.75
C LEU A 189 8.82 -7.13 14.92
N PRO A 190 9.91 -7.91 14.75
CA PRO A 190 10.52 -8.63 15.84
C PRO A 190 11.11 -7.67 16.87
N ILE A 191 11.20 -8.11 18.12
CA ILE A 191 11.95 -7.38 19.15
C ILE A 191 13.44 -7.45 18.76
N PRO A 192 14.20 -6.34 18.82
CA PRO A 192 15.62 -6.35 18.52
C PRO A 192 16.38 -7.37 19.37
N GLU A 193 17.26 -8.15 18.75
CA GLU A 193 18.03 -9.19 19.44
C GLU A 193 18.90 -8.60 20.57
N SER A 194 19.42 -7.38 20.38
CA SER A 194 20.16 -6.65 21.41
C SER A 194 19.34 -6.44 22.69
N GLU A 195 18.04 -6.15 22.57
CA GLU A 195 17.14 -6.01 23.71
C GLU A 195 16.90 -7.35 24.38
N ILE A 196 16.61 -8.39 23.60
CA ILE A 196 16.43 -9.76 24.12
C ILE A 196 17.68 -10.20 24.88
N ASN A 197 18.89 -9.91 24.40
CA ASN A 197 20.11 -10.40 25.03
C ASN A 197 20.56 -9.57 26.24
N ARG A 198 20.34 -8.25 26.24
CA ARG A 198 20.92 -7.33 27.22
C ARG A 198 19.92 -6.81 28.27
N ASN A 199 18.63 -6.80 27.97
CA ASN A 199 17.60 -6.25 28.85
C ASN A 199 16.82 -7.36 29.56
N LYS A 200 17.01 -7.49 30.88
CA LYS A 200 16.32 -8.50 31.70
C LYS A 200 14.79 -8.41 31.61
N ASN A 201 14.24 -7.21 31.44
CA ASN A 201 12.80 -7.02 31.30
C ASN A 201 12.30 -7.51 29.94
N ALA A 202 13.07 -7.31 28.87
CA ALA A 202 12.73 -7.79 27.54
C ALA A 202 12.78 -9.33 27.43
N LYS A 203 13.73 -9.99 28.13
CA LYS A 203 13.81 -11.46 28.22
C LYS A 203 12.54 -12.10 28.78
N ASN A 204 11.86 -11.39 29.67
CA ASN A 204 10.64 -11.88 30.31
C ASN A 204 9.38 -11.58 29.48
N ILE A 205 9.49 -10.80 28.40
CA ILE A 205 8.41 -10.62 27.43
C ILE A 205 8.45 -11.84 26.51
N GLU A 206 7.37 -12.63 26.51
CA GLU A 206 7.19 -13.70 25.55
C GLU A 206 7.31 -13.12 24.12
N ALA A 207 8.31 -13.59 23.37
CA ALA A 207 8.54 -13.17 22.01
C ALA A 207 7.38 -13.64 21.12
N LYS A 208 6.46 -12.73 20.85
CA LYS A 208 5.30 -12.99 20.00
C LYS A 208 5.74 -13.18 18.54
N PRO A 209 5.20 -14.17 17.82
CA PRO A 209 5.53 -14.37 16.41
C PRO A 209 5.13 -13.16 15.57
N VAL A 210 5.83 -12.95 14.44
CA VAL A 210 5.65 -11.76 13.59
C VAL A 210 4.25 -11.64 12.97
N TYR A 211 3.50 -12.73 12.89
CA TYR A 211 2.12 -12.77 12.40
C TYR A 211 1.07 -12.53 13.49
N GLN A 212 1.46 -12.38 14.76
CA GLN A 212 0.53 -12.05 15.83
C GLN A 212 0.14 -10.56 15.78
N LYS A 213 -1.16 -10.29 15.76
CA LYS A 213 -1.75 -8.94 15.78
C LYS A 213 -1.17 -8.09 16.92
N VAL A 214 -0.90 -6.82 16.61
CA VAL A 214 -0.56 -5.79 17.61
C VAL A 214 -1.80 -5.33 18.35
N TRP A 215 -1.62 -4.61 19.46
CA TRP A 215 -2.73 -4.31 20.39
C TRP A 215 -3.87 -3.50 19.76
N TRP A 216 -3.57 -2.64 18.77
CA TRP A 216 -4.54 -1.83 18.04
C TRP A 216 -5.10 -2.49 16.78
N ASP A 217 -4.51 -3.61 16.30
CA ASP A 217 -5.05 -4.37 15.18
C ASP A 217 -6.24 -5.21 15.69
N LYS A 218 -7.42 -4.59 15.62
CA LYS A 218 -8.69 -5.13 16.14
C LYS A 218 -9.61 -5.69 15.07
N LYS A 219 -9.41 -5.33 13.80
CA LYS A 219 -10.28 -5.75 12.70
C LYS A 219 -10.14 -7.25 12.51
N GLN A 220 -11.26 -7.98 12.48
CA GLN A 220 -11.25 -9.44 12.36
C GLN A 220 -10.93 -9.84 10.93
#